data_AF-A0A519YXN8-F1
#
_entry.id   AF-A0A519YXN8-F1
#
_cell.length_a   1.000
_cell.length_b   1.000
_cell.length_c   1.000
_cell.angle_alpha   90.00
_cell.angle_beta   90.00
_cell.angle_gamma   90.00
#
_symmetry.space_group_name_H-M   'P 1'
#
loop_
_entity.id
_entity.type
_entity.pdbx_description
1 polymer ?
#
loop_
_entity_poly.entity_id
_entity_poly.type
_entity_poly.pdbx_seq_one_letter_code
_entity_poly.pdbx_strand_id
1 'polypeptide(L)' 'IKETIGKDLPKGFQSAEFVLEHGFLDFIVDRRELKQRLADLLSIVNERVSE' A
#
# COMPACT_ATOMS: atom_id res chain seq x y z
N ILE A 1 -2.81 -19.30 8.14
CA ILE A 1 -1.54 -18.69 8.63
C ILE A 1 -1.35 -19.00 10.10
N LYS A 2 -2.13 -18.42 11.03
CA LYS A 2 -2.02 -18.68 12.47
C LYS A 2 -1.99 -20.18 12.84
N GLU A 3 -2.98 -20.93 12.35
CA GLU A 3 -3.09 -22.38 12.57
C GLU A 3 -1.91 -23.15 11.97
N THR A 4 -1.49 -22.76 10.76
CA THR A 4 -0.35 -23.36 10.04
C THR A 4 0.99 -23.13 10.76
N ILE A 5 1.19 -21.96 11.36
CA ILE A 5 2.45 -21.60 12.04
C ILE A 5 2.44 -21.92 13.55
N GLY A 6 1.28 -22.30 14.10
CA GLY A 6 1.10 -22.65 15.52
C GLY A 6 1.39 -21.51 16.51
N LYS A 7 1.34 -20.24 16.06
CA LYS A 7 1.68 -19.05 16.86
C LYS A 7 0.67 -17.94 16.60
N ASP A 8 0.48 -17.05 17.57
CA ASP A 8 -0.30 -15.83 17.36
C ASP A 8 0.31 -14.95 16.28
N LEU A 9 -0.56 -14.29 15.51
CA LEU A 9 -0.13 -13.33 14.51
C LEU A 9 0.28 -12.02 15.20
N PRO A 10 1.28 -11.32 14.66
CA PRO A 10 1.63 -9.98 15.14
C PRO A 10 0.39 -9.06 15.18
N LYS A 11 0.38 -8.10 16.10
CA LYS A 11 -0.68 -7.09 16.13
C LYS A 11 -0.66 -6.32 14.81
N GLY A 12 -1.84 -6.13 14.22
CA GLY A 12 -1.96 -5.43 12.94
C GLY A 12 -1.44 -6.25 11.75
N PHE A 13 -1.14 -7.54 11.89
CA PHE A 13 -0.75 -8.38 10.76
C PHE A 13 -1.74 -8.20 9.60
N GLN A 14 -1.20 -7.90 8.40
CA GLN A 14 -1.93 -7.56 7.17
C GLN A 14 -2.72 -6.23 7.18
N SER A 15 -2.62 -5.40 8.23
CA SER A 15 -3.05 -4.01 8.14
C SER A 15 -2.14 -3.24 7.19
N ALA A 16 -2.66 -2.14 6.63
CA ALA A 16 -1.90 -1.30 5.72
C ALA A 16 -0.62 -0.77 6.37
N GLU A 17 -0.69 -0.39 7.65
CA GLU A 17 0.44 0.10 8.45
C GLU A 17 1.49 -0.99 8.66
N PHE A 18 1.06 -2.21 9.00
CA PHE A 18 1.98 -3.32 9.19
C PHE A 18 2.74 -3.63 7.90
N VAL A 19 2.04 -3.72 6.76
CA VAL A 19 2.72 -4.05 5.50
C VAL A 19 3.55 -2.88 4.94
N LEU A 20 3.18 -1.63 5.25
CA LEU A 20 4.00 -0.44 4.97
C LEU A 20 5.32 -0.49 5.76
N GLU A 21 5.27 -0.80 7.06
CA GLU A 21 6.47 -0.94 7.91
C GLU A 21 7.43 -2.02 7.39
N HIS A 22 6.90 -3.07 6.75
CA HIS A 22 7.69 -4.15 6.16
C HIS A 22 8.11 -3.89 4.71
N GLY A 23 7.84 -2.68 4.17
CA GLY A 23 8.31 -2.26 2.85
C GLY A 23 7.53 -2.82 1.66
N PHE A 24 6.34 -3.37 1.88
CA PHE A 24 5.49 -3.88 0.80
C PHE A 24 4.64 -2.80 0.12
N LEU A 25 4.42 -1.67 0.80
CA LEU A 25 3.70 -0.52 0.25
C LEU A 25 4.62 0.70 0.22
N ASP A 26 4.44 1.56 -0.79
CA ASP A 26 5.15 2.84 -0.86
C ASP A 26 4.55 3.87 0.12
N PHE A 27 3.23 3.89 0.27
CA PHE A 27 2.51 4.79 1.18
C PHE A 27 1.05 4.36 1.39
N ILE A 28 0.41 4.95 2.40
CA ILE A 28 -1.03 4.82 2.67
C ILE A 28 -1.68 6.18 2.40
N VAL A 29 -2.90 6.18 1.85
CA VAL A 29 -3.65 7.39 1.52
C VAL A 29 -5.04 7.35 2.13
N ASP A 30 -5.52 8.49 2.65
CA ASP A 30 -6.92 8.62 3.07
C ASP A 30 -7.84 8.48 1.86
N ARG A 31 -8.96 7.77 2.02
CA ARG A 31 -9.90 7.50 0.92
C ARG A 31 -10.44 8.77 0.26
N ARG A 32 -10.57 9.87 1.00
CA ARG A 32 -11.04 11.17 0.48
C ARG A 32 -10.05 11.80 -0.49
N GLU A 33 -8.77 11.45 -0.39
CA GLU A 33 -7.69 11.97 -1.23
C GLU A 33 -7.33 11.04 -2.40
N LEU A 34 -7.86 9.82 -2.40
CA LEU A 34 -7.51 8.76 -3.37
C LEU A 34 -7.66 9.22 -4.83
N LYS A 35 -8.73 9.94 -5.17
CA LYS A 35 -8.96 10.41 -6.55
C LYS A 35 -7.85 11.33 -7.03
N GLN A 36 -7.45 12.30 -6.20
CA GLN A 36 -6.39 13.24 -6.54
C GLN A 36 -5.05 12.50 -6.64
N ARG A 37 -4.75 11.65 -5.65
CA ARG A 37 -3.50 10.87 -5.62
C ARG A 37 -3.32 9.99 -6.86
N LEU A 38 -4.39 9.33 -7.31
CA LEU A 38 -4.35 8.52 -8.54
C LEU A 38 -4.15 9.37 -9.79
N ALA A 39 -4.80 10.54 -9.88
CA ALA A 39 -4.62 11.44 -11.00
C ALA A 39 -3.17 11.93 -11.11
N ASP A 40 -2.56 12.33 -9.99
CA ASP A 40 -1.17 12.79 -9.95
C ASP A 40 -0.20 11.69 -10.40
N LEU A 41 -0.36 10.47 -9.86
CA LEU A 41 0.49 9.32 -10.22
C LEU A 41 0.37 8.95 -11.69
N LEU A 42 -0.86 8.90 -12.21
CA LEU A 42 -1.10 8.58 -13.62
C LEU A 42 -0.53 9.66 -14.55
N SER A 43 -0.59 10.94 -14.17
CA SER A 43 0.05 12.02 -14.94
C SER A 43 1.55 11.78 -15.08
N ILE A 44 2.22 11.47 -13.96
CA ILE A 44 3.67 11.21 -13.94
C ILE A 44 4.02 9.99 -14.80
N VAL A 45 3.24 8.92 -14.74
CA VAL A 45 3.52 7.70 -15.53
C VAL A 45 3.22 7.91 -17.01
N ASN A 46 2.15 8.62 -17.36
CA ASN A 46 1.78 8.87 -18.76
C ASN A 46 2.79 9.78 -19.48
N GLU A 47 3.37 10.76 -18.79
CA GLU A 47 4.44 11.59 -19.36
C GLU A 47 5.66 10.75 -19.81
N ARG A 48 5.95 9.64 -19.11
CA ARG A 48 7.07 8.74 -19.44
C ARG A 48 6.80 7.79 -20.61
N VAL A 49 5.56 7.65 -21.06
CA VAL A 49 5.17 6.76 -22.18
C VAL A 49 5.13 7.50 -23.51
N SER A 50 5.23 8.83 -23.49
CA SER A 50 5.13 9.68 -24.70
C SER A 50 6.49 9.94 -25.37
N GLU A 51 7.55 9.23 -24.96
CA GLU A 51 8.89 9.18 -25.59
C GLU A 51 9.11 7.80 -26.24
#